data_AF-A0A441D3C8-F1
#
_entry.id   AF-A0A441D3C8-F1
#
_cell.length_a   1.000
_cell.length_b   1.000
_cell.length_c   1.000
_cell.angle_alpha   90.00
_cell.angle_beta   90.00
_cell.angle_gamma   90.00
#
_symmetry.space_group_name_H-M   'P 1'
#
loop_
_entity.id
_entity.type
_entity.pdbx_description
1 polymer ?
#
loop_
_entity_poly.entity_id
_entity_poly.type
_entity_poly.pdbx_seq_one_letter_code
_entity_poly.pdbx_strand_id
1 'polypeptide(L)' 'MASNNMSTEQERAWLEWRDLALRAAETKTVDDCIASGKAFARFHYLFLGPQLVRTAERRT' A
#
# COMPACT_ATOMS: atom_id res chain seq x y z
N MET A 1 -11.63 13.30 16.48
CA MET A 1 -11.66 12.96 15.03
C MET A 1 -10.30 12.36 14.69
N ALA A 2 -10.26 11.12 14.22
CA ALA A 2 -9.00 10.51 13.78
C ALA A 2 -8.49 11.33 12.59
N SER A 3 -7.30 11.91 12.73
CA SER A 3 -6.64 12.65 11.65
C SER A 3 -6.51 11.71 10.44
N ASN A 4 -7.35 11.94 9.43
CA ASN A 4 -7.34 11.25 8.13
C ASN A 4 -6.06 11.55 7.30
N ASN A 5 -5.05 12.16 7.91
CA ASN A 5 -3.89 12.66 7.17
C ASN A 5 -2.89 11.52 7.02
N MET A 6 -2.96 10.85 5.86
CA MET A 6 -1.86 10.06 5.34
C MET A 6 -0.60 10.92 5.29
N SER A 7 0.56 10.34 5.61
CA SER A 7 1.83 10.98 5.33
C SER A 7 2.00 11.17 3.82
N THR A 8 2.85 12.10 3.40
CA THR A 8 3.17 12.29 1.98
C THR A 8 3.66 11.00 1.32
N GLU A 9 4.35 10.13 2.06
CA GLU A 9 4.80 8.84 1.54
C GLU A 9 3.65 7.85 1.36
N GLN A 10 2.71 7.80 2.31
CA GLN A 10 1.50 6.99 2.20
C GLN A 10 0.63 7.45 1.04
N GLU A 11 0.46 8.76 0.85
CA GLU A 11 -0.28 9.34 -0.27
C GLU A 11 0.35 8.99 -1.63
N ARG A 12 1.68 9.11 -1.74
CA ARG A 12 2.41 8.71 -2.96
C ARG A 12 2.24 7.22 -3.28
N ALA A 13 2.39 6.36 -2.27
CA ALA A 13 2.21 4.92 -2.45
C ALA A 13 0.76 4.56 -2.81
N TRP A 14 -0.22 5.28 -2.27
CA TRP A 14 -1.63 5.12 -2.64
C TRP A 14 -1.89 5.50 -4.09
N LEU A 15 -1.39 6.66 -4.54
CA LEU A 15 -1.52 7.11 -5.93
C LEU A 15 -0.87 6.12 -6.90
N GLU A 16 0.34 5.66 -6.59
CA GLU A 16 1.07 4.67 -7.39
C GLU A 16 0.26 3.36 -7.54
N TRP A 17 -0.24 2.82 -6.42
CA TRP A 17 -1.07 1.62 -6.45
C TRP A 17 -2.36 1.83 -7.26
N ARG A 18 -3.05 2.95 -7.06
CA ARG A 18 -4.30 3.26 -7.78
C ARG A 18 -4.08 3.29 -9.29
N ASP A 19 -3.04 3.96 -9.76
CA ASP A 19 -2.77 4.10 -11.18
C ASP A 19 -2.41 2.75 -11.82
N LEU A 20 -1.63 1.92 -11.11
CA LEU A 20 -1.33 0.55 -11.54
C LEU A 20 -2.56 -0.36 -11.50
N ALA A 21 -3.44 -0.20 -10.52
CA ALA A 21 -4.69 -0.97 -10.43
C ALA A 21 -5.66 -0.64 -11.57
N LEU A 22 -5.78 0.64 -11.93
CA LEU A 22 -6.58 1.06 -13.08
C LEU A 22 -6.03 0.46 -14.38
N ARG A 23 -4.71 0.52 -14.58
CA ARG A 23 -4.05 -0.09 -15.72
C ARG A 23 -4.27 -1.61 -15.77
N ALA A 24 -4.10 -2.31 -14.64
CA ALA A 24 -4.33 -3.75 -14.56
C ALA A 24 -5.79 -4.13 -14.89
N ALA A 25 -6.76 -3.31 -14.46
CA ALA A 25 -8.18 -3.51 -14.78
C ALA A 25 -8.46 -3.32 -16.28
N GLU A 26 -7.78 -2.38 -16.93
CA GLU A 26 -7.88 -2.09 -18.35
C GLU A 26 -7.24 -3.19 -19.21
N THR A 27 -5.97 -3.51 -18.94
CA THR A 27 -5.16 -4.39 -19.80
C THR A 27 -5.36 -5.87 -19.50
N LYS A 28 -5.71 -6.22 -18.25
CA LYS A 28 -5.84 -7.60 -17.75
C LYS A 28 -4.60 -8.46 -17.95
N THR A 29 -3.43 -7.84 -18.17
CA THR A 29 -2.18 -8.58 -18.32
C THR A 29 -1.70 -9.05 -16.95
N VAL A 30 -1.05 -10.22 -16.93
CA VAL A 30 -0.48 -10.77 -15.69
C VAL A 30 0.56 -9.83 -15.10
N ASP A 31 1.38 -9.20 -15.94
CA ASP A 31 2.42 -8.26 -15.51
C ASP A 31 1.84 -7.02 -14.82
N ASP A 32 0.79 -6.41 -15.38
CA ASP A 32 0.15 -5.25 -14.77
C ASP A 32 -0.56 -5.63 -13.46
N CYS A 33 -1.18 -6.81 -13.39
CA CYS A 33 -1.76 -7.36 -12.16
C CYS A 33 -0.69 -7.55 -11.06
N ILE A 34 0.48 -8.10 -11.41
CA ILE A 34 1.60 -8.28 -10.47
C ILE A 34 2.14 -6.92 -10.01
N ALA A 35 2.30 -5.97 -10.92
CA ALA A 35 2.78 -4.63 -10.59
C ALA A 35 1.83 -3.93 -9.61
N SER A 36 0.52 -3.98 -9.86
CA SER A 36 -0.49 -3.44 -8.95
C SER A 36 -0.46 -4.12 -7.57
N GLY A 37 -0.37 -5.46 -7.53
CA GLY A 37 -0.29 -6.20 -6.27
C GLY A 37 0.94 -5.85 -5.42
N LYS A 38 2.10 -5.65 -6.05
CA LYS A 38 3.32 -5.20 -5.36
C LYS A 38 3.19 -3.79 -4.80
N ALA A 39 2.60 -2.86 -5.57
CA ALA A 39 2.36 -1.50 -5.11
C ALA A 39 1.37 -1.46 -3.94
N PHE A 40 0.32 -2.29 -3.98
CA PHE A 40 -0.60 -2.46 -2.86
C PHE A 40 0.11 -2.89 -1.58
N ALA A 41 0.96 -3.93 -1.66
CA ALA A 41 1.68 -4.44 -0.51
C ALA A 41 2.56 -3.36 0.15
N ARG A 42 3.21 -2.52 -0.67
CA ARG A 42 3.99 -1.37 -0.20
C ARG A 42 3.11 -0.35 0.53
N PHE A 43 2.01 0.08 -0.09
CA PHE A 43 1.07 1.03 0.53
C PHE A 43 0.52 0.49 1.86
N HIS A 44 0.08 -0.77 1.86
CA HIS A 44 -0.46 -1.45 3.05
C HIS A 44 0.58 -1.54 4.18
N TYR A 45 1.84 -1.83 3.85
CA TYR A 45 2.93 -1.83 4.83
C TYR A 45 3.20 -0.44 5.40
N LEU A 46 3.12 0.64 4.60
CA LEU A 46 3.25 1.99 5.13
C LEU A 46 2.11 2.38 6.07
N PHE A 47 0.93 1.77 5.92
CA PHE A 47 -0.23 2.02 6.78
C PHE A 47 -0.22 1.18 8.07
N LEU A 48 0.19 -0.09 7.99
CA LEU A 48 0.16 -1.04 9.13
C LEU A 48 1.53 -1.36 9.74
N GLY A 49 2.63 -1.17 9.02
CA GLY A 49 4.00 -1.46 9.45
C GLY A 49 4.33 -0.87 10.82
N PRO A 50 3.99 0.40 11.12
CA PRO A 50 4.19 0.98 12.44
C PRO A 50 3.43 0.28 13.59
N GLN A 51 2.34 -0.44 13.31
CA GLN A 51 1.57 -1.21 14.30
C GLN A 51 2.06 -2.65 14.42
N LEU A 52 2.49 -3.26 13.33
CA LEU A 52 3.01 -4.62 13.32
C LEU A 52 4.35 -4.73 14.06
N VAL A 53 5.24 -3.74 13.94
CA VAL A 53 6.52 -3.71 14.69
C VAL A 53 6.29 -3.66 16.21
N ARG A 54 5.38 -2.78 16.68
CA ARG A 54 5.06 -2.66 18.12
C ARG A 54 4.43 -3.92 18.72
N THR A 55 3.79 -4.73 17.88
CA THR A 55 3.16 -5.98 18.31
C THR A 55 4.19 -7.11 18.44
N ALA A 56 5.26 -7.07 17.65
CA ALA A 56 6.40 -7.98 17.77
C ALA A 56 7.25 -7.68 19.01
N GLU A 57 7.52 -6.41 19.30
CA GLU A 57 8.33 -5.98 20.46
C GLU A 57 7.66 -6.26 21.82
N ARG A 58 6.32 -6.28 21.90
CA ARG A 58 5.60 -6.64 23.13
C ARG A 58 5.60 -8.14 23.45
N ARG A 59 6.09 -8.98 22.54
CA ARG A 59 6.09 -10.45 22.68
C ARG A 59 7.48 -11.03 22.99
N THR A 60 8.50 -10.19 23.11
CA THR A 60 9.87 -10.51 23.56
C THR A 60 10.11 -9.95 24.94
#